data_AF-A0A429IBX5-F1
#
_entry.id   AF-A0A429IBX5-F1
#
_cell.length_a   1.000
_cell.length_b   1.000
_cell.length_c   1.000
_cell.angle_alpha   90.00
_cell.angle_beta   90.00
_cell.angle_gamma   90.00
#
_symmetry.space_group_name_H-M   'P 1'
#
loop_
_entity.id
_entity.type
_entity.pdbx_description
1 polymer ?
#
loop_
_entity_poly.entity_id
_entity_poly.type
_entity_poly.pdbx_seq_one_letter_code
_entity_poly.pdbx_strand_id
1 'polypeptide(L)'
;MNKPLRRVAIFCGLLVLSLLIRVNWVQFVQADELKNDTNNRRVAIERYSQPRGNIIVGGQAITGSTTNDSGDFKYKRTYKDGPMWAPVTGYASQAFGSNQLEKLNDSILSGTDDKLFFSRTVDMFTGEKQKGGDVVTTLNPKAQKAAYDGLGKSKGAVAAINPETGAILALASTPSYDPSTFAGMSDKDAKAYNALLKKNNPDDPMLNRALRQTYPPGSTFKVVTAAAALENGLYTDINAKTDSPLPWYLPDTAHQPLNNEGNIPCENASLKEALRWSCNTVFGKISADLGNKKMKAEAEKFGYNDAKIDTPVRAAESVYPTDNRPQNAMAGIGQASNRATPLQMAMITSAIANGGKLMKPYMVDKLVAPNLNVVQQHTPEAMSQPLKPENAQKLQEMMEGVVKNGTGTNGQIDGVTVGGKTGTAQHGENNKDNPYAWFISYAKTSKGTPVAVAVVIEGSDTLRGDIAGGKLAAPIAKKVMEAVLDGNK
;
A
#
# COMPACT_ATOMS: atom_id res chain seq x y z
N MET A 1 0.79 -10.54 -77.80
CA MET A 1 -0.29 -9.88 -77.02
C MET A 1 -0.54 -8.50 -77.60
N ASN A 2 -1.79 -8.18 -77.98
CA ASN A 2 -2.12 -6.91 -78.61
C ASN A 2 -1.82 -5.73 -77.64
N LYS A 3 -1.21 -4.63 -78.12
CA LYS A 3 -0.80 -3.48 -77.29
C LYS A 3 -1.92 -2.94 -76.37
N PRO A 4 -3.20 -2.85 -76.83
CA PRO A 4 -4.32 -2.45 -75.98
C PRO A 4 -4.55 -3.41 -74.81
N LEU A 5 -4.58 -4.73 -75.09
CA LEU A 5 -4.74 -5.78 -74.08
C LEU A 5 -3.63 -5.75 -73.02
N ARG A 6 -2.38 -5.51 -73.42
CA ARG A 6 -1.26 -5.37 -72.49
C ARG A 6 -1.41 -4.16 -71.57
N ARG A 7 -1.86 -3.02 -72.10
CA ARG A 7 -2.08 -1.81 -71.30
C ARG A 7 -3.22 -2.00 -70.30
N VAL A 8 -4.32 -2.64 -70.72
CA VAL A 8 -5.44 -2.98 -69.83
C VAL A 8 -4.98 -3.95 -68.74
N ALA A 9 -4.24 -5.01 -69.08
CA ALA A 9 -3.73 -5.96 -68.10
C ALA A 9 -2.77 -5.32 -67.08
N ILE A 10 -1.88 -4.44 -67.53
CA ILE A 10 -0.98 -3.68 -66.62
C ILE A 10 -1.80 -2.76 -65.71
N PHE A 11 -2.79 -2.05 -66.26
CA PHE A 11 -3.64 -1.16 -65.47
C PHE A 11 -4.44 -1.92 -64.42
N CYS A 12 -5.08 -3.03 -64.79
CA CYS A 12 -5.76 -3.92 -63.84
C CYS A 12 -4.80 -4.49 -62.79
N GLY A 13 -3.58 -4.88 -63.17
CA GLY A 13 -2.55 -5.34 -62.24
C GLY A 13 -2.15 -4.28 -61.22
N LEU A 14 -2.02 -3.01 -61.65
CA LEU A 14 -1.74 -1.89 -60.74
C LEU A 14 -2.90 -1.61 -59.78
N LEU A 15 -4.15 -1.76 -60.21
CA LEU A 15 -5.32 -1.63 -59.33
C LEU A 15 -5.35 -2.73 -58.28
N VAL A 16 -5.09 -3.98 -58.66
CA VAL A 16 -5.01 -5.11 -57.73
C VAL A 16 -3.85 -4.91 -56.74
N LEU A 17 -2.67 -4.50 -57.22
CA LEU A 17 -1.53 -4.21 -56.35
C LEU A 17 -1.86 -3.09 -55.35
N SER A 18 -2.52 -2.03 -55.80
CA SER A 18 -2.96 -0.93 -54.92
C SER A 18 -3.96 -1.39 -53.87
N LEU A 19 -4.90 -2.27 -54.22
CA LEU A 19 -5.81 -2.90 -53.26
C LEU A 19 -5.06 -3.77 -52.25
N LEU A 20 -4.10 -4.59 -52.69
CA LEU A 20 -3.28 -5.42 -51.81
C LEU A 20 -2.45 -4.58 -50.83
N ILE A 21 -1.84 -3.49 -51.31
CA ILE A 21 -1.13 -2.53 -50.45
C ILE A 21 -2.10 -1.92 -49.44
N ARG A 22 -3.30 -1.51 -49.87
CA ARG A 22 -4.31 -0.92 -48.97
C ARG A 22 -4.79 -1.91 -47.92
N VAL A 23 -5.03 -3.17 -48.29
CA VAL A 23 -5.43 -4.22 -47.35
C VAL A 23 -4.33 -4.47 -46.32
N ASN A 24 -3.06 -4.59 -46.74
CA ASN A 24 -1.95 -4.75 -45.80
C ASN A 24 -1.76 -3.53 -44.89
N TRP A 25 -1.96 -2.33 -45.42
CA TRP A 25 -1.94 -1.10 -44.62
C TRP A 25 -3.00 -1.13 -43.51
N VAL A 26 -4.23 -1.52 -43.85
CA VAL A 26 -5.32 -1.64 -42.85
C VAL A 26 -5.06 -2.78 -41.86
N GLN A 27 -4.55 -3.93 -42.31
CA GLN A 27 -4.36 -5.14 -41.50
C GLN A 27 -3.11 -5.13 -40.61
N PHE A 28 -2.08 -4.35 -40.94
CA PHE A 28 -0.84 -4.31 -40.17
C PHE A 28 -0.52 -2.93 -39.61
N VAL A 29 -0.70 -1.87 -40.39
CA VAL A 29 -0.33 -0.50 -39.95
C VAL A 29 -1.45 0.12 -39.12
N GLN A 30 -2.71 -0.01 -39.55
CA GLN A 30 -3.86 0.56 -38.83
C GLN A 30 -4.54 -0.41 -37.86
N ALA A 31 -4.06 -1.66 -37.78
CA ALA A 31 -4.75 -2.69 -37.00
C ALA A 31 -4.83 -2.34 -35.50
N ASP A 32 -3.73 -1.86 -34.91
CA ASP A 32 -3.71 -1.47 -33.50
C ASP A 32 -4.59 -0.24 -33.24
N GLU A 33 -4.60 0.74 -34.15
CA GLU A 33 -5.45 1.92 -34.06
C GLU A 33 -6.94 1.54 -34.09
N LEU A 34 -7.34 0.74 -35.08
CA LEU A 34 -8.73 0.29 -35.24
C LEU A 34 -9.18 -0.67 -34.12
N LYS A 35 -8.27 -1.49 -33.59
CA LYS A 35 -8.53 -2.38 -32.45
C LYS A 35 -8.73 -1.58 -31.17
N ASN A 36 -7.93 -0.54 -30.94
CA ASN A 36 -7.96 0.25 -29.70
C ASN A 36 -8.91 1.47 -29.77
N ASP A 37 -9.59 1.69 -30.90
CA ASP A 37 -10.60 2.73 -31.05
C ASP A 37 -11.75 2.53 -30.03
N THR A 38 -12.11 3.60 -29.31
CA THR A 38 -13.15 3.59 -28.28
C THR A 38 -14.55 3.26 -28.81
N ASN A 39 -14.80 3.47 -30.10
CA ASN A 39 -16.05 3.12 -30.77
C ASN A 39 -16.08 1.65 -31.23
N ASN A 40 -14.94 0.93 -31.17
CA ASN A 40 -14.89 -0.47 -31.55
C ASN A 40 -15.43 -1.37 -30.44
N ARG A 41 -16.76 -1.42 -30.37
CA ARG A 41 -17.50 -2.20 -29.37
C ARG A 41 -17.23 -3.70 -29.44
N ARG A 42 -16.71 -4.23 -30.56
CA ARG A 42 -16.35 -5.66 -30.69
C ARG A 42 -15.26 -6.09 -29.72
N VAL A 43 -14.29 -5.21 -29.44
CA VAL A 43 -13.22 -5.53 -28.47
C VAL A 43 -13.78 -5.62 -27.06
N ALA A 44 -14.72 -4.74 -26.71
CA ALA A 44 -15.42 -4.82 -25.43
C ALA A 44 -16.33 -6.07 -25.35
N ILE A 45 -17.08 -6.39 -26.42
CA ILE A 45 -17.92 -7.60 -26.48
C ILE A 45 -17.07 -8.84 -26.28
N GLU A 46 -15.93 -8.94 -26.97
CA GLU A 46 -15.02 -10.08 -26.84
C GLU A 46 -14.40 -10.16 -25.44
N ARG A 47 -13.97 -9.02 -24.88
CA ARG A 47 -13.47 -8.95 -23.50
C ARG A 47 -14.45 -9.51 -22.46
N TYR A 48 -15.76 -9.35 -22.68
CA TYR A 48 -16.82 -9.84 -21.78
C TYR A 48 -17.53 -11.10 -22.33
N SER A 49 -17.04 -11.71 -23.41
CA SER A 49 -17.61 -12.93 -24.00
C SER A 49 -17.21 -14.20 -23.23
N GLN A 50 -16.14 -14.10 -22.44
CA GLN A 50 -15.56 -15.17 -21.63
C GLN A 50 -15.44 -14.77 -20.15
N PRO A 51 -15.45 -15.73 -19.22
CA PRO A 51 -15.18 -15.45 -17.82
C PRO A 51 -13.75 -14.92 -17.65
N ARG A 52 -13.63 -13.85 -16.88
CA ARG A 52 -12.33 -13.28 -16.50
C ARG A 52 -11.65 -14.21 -15.49
N GLY A 53 -10.33 -14.37 -15.58
CA GLY A 53 -9.53 -15.09 -14.59
C GLY A 53 -9.63 -14.45 -13.20
N ASN A 54 -9.19 -15.15 -12.17
CA ASN A 54 -9.46 -14.82 -10.78
C ASN A 54 -8.26 -14.20 -10.07
N ILE A 55 -8.55 -13.39 -9.05
CA ILE A 55 -7.57 -12.96 -8.05
C ILE A 55 -7.65 -13.95 -6.91
N ILE A 56 -6.53 -14.58 -6.59
CA ILE A 56 -6.41 -15.67 -5.62
C ILE A 56 -5.71 -15.14 -4.36
N VAL A 57 -6.31 -15.43 -3.20
CA VAL A 57 -5.79 -15.12 -1.86
C VAL A 57 -5.82 -16.40 -1.03
N GLY A 58 -4.67 -16.79 -0.46
CA GLY A 58 -4.59 -18.00 0.38
C GLY A 58 -5.10 -19.27 -0.32
N GLY A 59 -4.89 -19.38 -1.63
CA GLY A 59 -5.35 -20.51 -2.45
C GLY A 59 -6.84 -20.48 -2.84
N GLN A 60 -7.58 -19.43 -2.49
CA GLN A 60 -9.00 -19.29 -2.82
C GLN A 60 -9.25 -18.09 -3.74
N ALA A 61 -10.12 -18.26 -4.72
CA ALA A 61 -10.58 -17.15 -5.55
C ALA A 61 -11.48 -16.20 -4.74
N ILE A 62 -11.10 -14.92 -4.70
CA ILE A 62 -11.90 -13.83 -4.09
C ILE A 62 -12.65 -13.01 -5.14
N THR A 63 -12.36 -13.22 -6.42
CA THR A 63 -13.12 -12.70 -7.54
C THR A 63 -13.64 -13.83 -8.40
N GLY A 64 -14.63 -13.52 -9.24
CA GLY A 64 -15.25 -14.48 -10.15
C GLY A 64 -15.92 -13.79 -11.33
N SER A 65 -16.71 -14.52 -12.09
CA SER A 65 -17.56 -13.97 -13.15
C SER A 65 -18.91 -14.68 -13.13
N THR A 66 -19.98 -13.91 -13.34
CA THR A 66 -21.35 -14.44 -13.49
C THR A 66 -21.93 -13.98 -14.82
N THR A 67 -22.90 -14.73 -15.34
CA THR A 67 -23.59 -14.34 -16.56
C THR A 67 -24.44 -13.11 -16.33
N ASN A 68 -24.53 -12.29 -17.36
CA ASN A 68 -25.44 -11.17 -17.45
C ASN A 68 -26.40 -11.43 -18.60
N ASP A 69 -27.69 -11.52 -18.28
CA ASP A 69 -28.71 -11.90 -19.26
C ASP A 69 -29.20 -10.71 -20.10
N SER A 70 -28.68 -9.52 -19.83
CA SER A 70 -29.04 -8.27 -20.51
C SER A 70 -27.85 -7.61 -21.23
N GLY A 71 -28.04 -7.33 -22.52
CA GLY A 71 -27.05 -6.63 -23.36
C GLY A 71 -26.00 -7.53 -24.00
N ASP A 72 -25.04 -6.91 -24.69
CA ASP A 72 -24.04 -7.62 -25.51
C ASP A 72 -22.85 -8.17 -24.68
N PHE A 73 -22.78 -7.84 -23.38
CA PHE A 73 -21.69 -8.27 -22.50
C PHE A 73 -22.12 -9.45 -21.63
N LYS A 74 -21.70 -10.64 -22.03
CA LYS A 74 -22.15 -11.90 -21.44
C LYS A 74 -21.73 -12.11 -19.99
N TYR A 75 -20.54 -11.70 -19.59
CA TYR A 75 -20.02 -11.89 -18.24
C TYR A 75 -19.78 -10.57 -17.52
N LYS A 76 -20.15 -10.52 -16.24
CA LYS A 76 -19.80 -9.43 -15.31
C LYS A 76 -19.04 -9.96 -14.11
N ARG A 77 -18.20 -9.11 -13.53
CA ARG A 77 -17.31 -9.48 -12.42
C ARG A 77 -18.08 -9.65 -11.10
N THR A 78 -17.66 -10.59 -10.27
CA THR A 78 -18.16 -10.78 -8.90
C THR A 78 -17.02 -10.78 -7.90
N TYR A 79 -17.31 -10.38 -6.65
CA TYR A 79 -16.33 -10.25 -5.59
C TYR A 79 -16.87 -10.87 -4.31
N LYS A 80 -16.17 -11.89 -3.79
CA LYS A 80 -16.48 -12.48 -2.49
C LYS A 80 -15.93 -11.54 -1.42
N ASP A 81 -16.77 -11.17 -0.44
CA ASP A 81 -16.42 -10.21 0.61
C ASP A 81 -15.86 -8.89 0.03
N GLY A 82 -16.47 -8.40 -1.06
CA GLY A 82 -16.00 -7.27 -1.88
C GLY A 82 -15.47 -6.06 -1.07
N PRO A 83 -16.19 -5.54 -0.07
CA PRO A 83 -15.71 -4.43 0.76
C PRO A 83 -14.37 -4.67 1.46
N MET A 84 -14.08 -5.90 1.87
CA MET A 84 -12.83 -6.23 2.54
C MET A 84 -11.63 -6.20 1.56
N TRP A 85 -11.86 -6.52 0.30
CA TRP A 85 -10.82 -6.67 -0.72
C TRP A 85 -10.71 -5.51 -1.70
N ALA A 86 -11.72 -4.64 -1.80
CA ALA A 86 -11.75 -3.53 -2.75
C ALA A 86 -10.51 -2.61 -2.74
N PRO A 87 -9.83 -2.34 -1.61
CA PRO A 87 -8.58 -1.57 -1.63
C PRO A 87 -7.47 -2.26 -2.45
N VAL A 88 -7.49 -3.59 -2.52
CA VAL A 88 -6.50 -4.42 -3.20
C VAL A 88 -6.97 -4.79 -4.62
N THR A 89 -8.13 -5.42 -4.75
CA THR A 89 -8.65 -5.85 -6.06
C THR A 89 -8.94 -4.64 -6.93
N GLY A 90 -9.44 -3.56 -6.33
CA GLY A 90 -10.15 -2.53 -7.06
C GLY A 90 -11.45 -3.08 -7.62
N TYR A 91 -11.80 -2.61 -8.81
CA TYR A 91 -12.95 -3.08 -9.56
C TYR A 91 -12.62 -3.28 -11.04
N ALA A 92 -13.49 -4.05 -11.69
CA ALA A 92 -13.67 -4.21 -13.11
C ALA A 92 -15.18 -4.13 -13.38
N SER A 93 -15.57 -3.10 -14.12
CA SER A 93 -16.95 -2.76 -14.45
C SER A 93 -17.08 -2.65 -15.96
N GLN A 94 -18.20 -3.14 -16.50
CA GLN A 94 -18.55 -3.00 -17.91
C GLN A 94 -18.74 -1.53 -18.32
N ALA A 95 -19.25 -0.69 -17.41
CA ALA A 95 -19.50 0.73 -17.68
C ALA A 95 -18.36 1.67 -17.25
N PHE A 96 -17.64 1.34 -16.17
CA PHE A 96 -16.71 2.27 -15.51
C PHE A 96 -15.23 1.89 -15.63
N GLY A 97 -14.90 0.85 -16.39
CA GLY A 97 -13.51 0.40 -16.58
C GLY A 97 -12.98 -0.40 -15.39
N SER A 98 -11.68 -0.28 -15.10
CA SER A 98 -11.03 -1.01 -14.00
C SER A 98 -9.93 -0.19 -13.32
N ASN A 99 -9.59 -0.55 -12.07
CA ASN A 99 -8.47 0.02 -11.31
C ASN A 99 -7.72 -1.05 -10.49
N GLN A 100 -6.68 -0.65 -9.75
CA GLN A 100 -5.85 -1.50 -8.87
C GLN A 100 -5.39 -2.81 -9.56
N LEU A 101 -5.37 -3.95 -8.86
CA LEU A 101 -4.93 -5.22 -9.41
C LEU A 101 -5.76 -5.69 -10.62
N GLU A 102 -7.05 -5.37 -10.64
CA GLU A 102 -7.91 -5.67 -11.79
C GLU A 102 -7.41 -4.96 -13.07
N LYS A 103 -6.97 -3.70 -12.97
CA LYS A 103 -6.42 -2.94 -14.11
C LYS A 103 -4.99 -3.33 -14.45
N LEU A 104 -4.14 -3.48 -13.42
CA LEU A 104 -2.72 -3.77 -13.61
C LEU A 104 -2.47 -5.11 -14.27
N ASN A 105 -3.32 -6.10 -13.96
CA ASN A 105 -3.21 -7.45 -14.50
C ASN A 105 -4.29 -7.72 -15.56
N ASP A 106 -4.79 -6.68 -16.21
CA ASP A 106 -5.92 -6.79 -17.12
C ASP A 106 -5.66 -7.74 -18.29
N SER A 107 -4.45 -7.73 -18.85
CA SER A 107 -4.03 -8.62 -19.93
C SER A 107 -4.07 -10.10 -19.51
N ILE A 108 -3.56 -10.40 -18.32
CA ILE A 108 -3.55 -11.77 -17.77
C ILE A 108 -4.97 -12.23 -17.47
N LEU A 109 -5.72 -11.41 -16.72
CA LEU A 109 -7.08 -11.72 -16.28
C LEU A 109 -8.07 -11.81 -17.46
N SER A 110 -7.85 -11.09 -18.56
CA SER A 110 -8.64 -11.19 -19.80
C SER A 110 -8.12 -12.25 -20.78
N GLY A 111 -6.97 -12.87 -20.50
CA GLY A 111 -6.37 -13.87 -21.39
C GLY A 111 -5.66 -13.29 -22.61
N THR A 112 -5.48 -11.97 -22.70
CA THR A 112 -4.89 -11.26 -23.85
C THR A 112 -3.37 -11.04 -23.74
N ASP A 113 -2.75 -11.40 -22.61
CA ASP A 113 -1.31 -11.26 -22.38
C ASP A 113 -0.46 -12.17 -23.28
N ASP A 114 0.66 -11.68 -23.81
CA ASP A 114 1.56 -12.48 -24.66
C ASP A 114 2.12 -13.71 -23.96
N LYS A 115 2.26 -13.68 -22.63
CA LYS A 115 2.67 -14.84 -21.82
C LYS A 115 1.67 -16.01 -21.92
N LEU A 116 0.44 -15.74 -22.34
CA LEU A 116 -0.63 -16.72 -22.54
C LEU A 116 -0.74 -17.17 -24.00
N PHE A 117 0.19 -16.77 -24.89
CA PHE A 117 0.14 -17.12 -26.31
C PHE A 117 0.04 -18.63 -26.53
N PHE A 118 0.86 -19.44 -25.86
CA PHE A 118 0.83 -20.89 -26.02
C PHE A 118 -0.54 -21.49 -25.64
N SER A 119 -1.12 -21.08 -24.50
CA SER A 119 -2.46 -21.53 -24.11
C SER A 119 -3.53 -21.09 -25.11
N ARG A 120 -3.48 -19.84 -25.60
CA ARG A 120 -4.42 -19.36 -26.63
C ARG A 120 -4.31 -20.14 -27.92
N THR A 121 -3.10 -20.47 -28.35
CA THR A 121 -2.86 -21.24 -29.58
C THR A 121 -3.44 -22.64 -29.45
N VAL A 122 -3.22 -23.31 -28.32
CA VAL A 122 -3.83 -24.63 -28.05
C VAL A 122 -5.35 -24.53 -28.07
N ASP A 123 -5.95 -23.58 -27.35
CA ASP A 123 -7.41 -23.37 -27.31
C ASP A 123 -7.99 -23.14 -28.71
N MET A 124 -7.31 -22.36 -29.55
CA MET A 124 -7.70 -22.12 -30.93
C MET A 124 -7.66 -23.40 -31.79
N PHE A 125 -6.67 -24.27 -31.59
CA PHE A 125 -6.56 -25.54 -32.31
C PHE A 125 -7.55 -26.60 -31.81
N THR A 126 -7.84 -26.62 -30.51
CA THR A 126 -8.78 -27.58 -29.90
C THR A 126 -10.23 -27.13 -29.97
N GLY A 127 -10.49 -25.88 -30.36
CA GLY A 127 -11.82 -25.26 -30.35
C GLY A 127 -12.33 -24.94 -28.94
N GLU A 128 -11.45 -24.97 -27.94
CA GLU A 128 -11.79 -24.55 -26.59
C GLU A 128 -11.93 -23.02 -26.50
N LYS A 129 -12.73 -22.57 -25.54
CA LYS A 129 -12.92 -21.14 -25.30
C LYS A 129 -11.73 -20.58 -24.53
N GLN A 130 -11.11 -19.53 -25.09
CA GLN A 130 -10.05 -18.78 -24.44
C GLN A 130 -10.47 -18.32 -23.03
N LYS A 131 -9.63 -18.58 -22.03
CA LYS A 131 -9.85 -18.19 -20.63
C LYS A 131 -8.78 -17.22 -20.15
N GLY A 132 -9.14 -16.39 -19.18
CA GLY A 132 -8.18 -15.56 -18.45
C GLY A 132 -7.31 -16.38 -17.50
N GLY A 133 -6.07 -15.94 -17.30
CA GLY A 133 -5.20 -16.44 -16.25
C GLY A 133 -5.52 -15.85 -14.87
N ASP A 134 -4.98 -16.46 -13.83
CA ASP A 134 -5.18 -16.06 -12.45
C ASP A 134 -4.01 -15.22 -11.92
N VAL A 135 -4.32 -14.31 -10.99
CA VAL A 135 -3.36 -13.48 -10.25
C VAL A 135 -3.32 -13.98 -8.81
N VAL A 136 -2.22 -14.62 -8.42
CA VAL A 136 -2.02 -15.09 -7.05
C VAL A 136 -1.33 -13.99 -6.24
N THR A 137 -1.97 -13.58 -5.16
CA THR A 137 -1.49 -12.50 -4.30
C THR A 137 -0.70 -13.01 -3.10
N THR A 138 0.06 -12.12 -2.46
CA THR A 138 0.75 -12.38 -1.20
C THR A 138 -0.14 -12.23 0.04
N LEU A 139 -1.39 -11.80 -0.13
CA LEU A 139 -2.27 -11.44 0.97
C LEU A 139 -2.58 -12.66 1.84
N ASN A 140 -2.66 -12.42 3.14
CA ASN A 140 -3.12 -13.39 4.12
C ASN A 140 -4.61 -13.11 4.43
N PRO A 141 -5.53 -14.07 4.17
CA PRO A 141 -6.96 -13.85 4.36
C PRO A 141 -7.34 -13.56 5.81
N LYS A 142 -6.68 -14.20 6.79
CA LYS A 142 -6.92 -13.96 8.21
C LYS A 142 -6.43 -12.58 8.63
N ALA A 143 -5.25 -12.17 8.15
CA ALA A 143 -4.68 -10.86 8.45
C ALA A 143 -5.53 -9.71 7.85
N GLN A 144 -5.97 -9.85 6.59
CA GLN A 144 -6.86 -8.87 5.96
C GLN A 144 -8.18 -8.75 6.73
N LYS A 145 -8.78 -9.89 7.11
CA LYS A 145 -10.02 -9.90 7.87
C LYS A 145 -9.86 -9.23 9.24
N ALA A 146 -8.80 -9.57 9.97
CA ALA A 146 -8.49 -8.95 11.26
C ALA A 146 -8.29 -7.43 11.14
N ALA A 147 -7.64 -6.98 10.06
CA ALA A 147 -7.44 -5.57 9.76
C ALA A 147 -8.77 -4.85 9.45
N TYR A 148 -9.59 -5.42 8.57
CA TYR A 148 -10.86 -4.84 8.14
C TYR A 148 -11.89 -4.80 9.28
N ASP A 149 -12.07 -5.91 10.00
CA ASP A 149 -12.96 -5.98 11.16
C ASP A 149 -12.48 -5.07 12.29
N GLY A 150 -11.16 -4.97 12.49
CA GLY A 150 -10.55 -4.12 13.51
C GLY A 150 -10.80 -2.63 13.27
N LEU A 151 -10.75 -2.19 12.00
CA LEU A 151 -11.13 -0.82 11.63
C LEU A 151 -12.65 -0.59 11.82
N GLY A 152 -13.46 -1.57 11.45
CA GLY A 152 -14.92 -1.52 11.61
C GLY A 152 -15.53 -0.31 10.92
N LYS A 153 -16.20 0.56 11.69
CA LYS A 153 -16.80 1.81 11.18
C LYS A 153 -15.84 3.00 11.18
N SER A 154 -14.66 2.86 11.78
CA SER A 154 -13.70 3.95 11.87
C SER A 154 -13.17 4.28 10.48
N LYS A 155 -12.93 5.56 10.18
CA LYS A 155 -12.20 5.94 8.96
C LYS A 155 -10.72 5.71 9.22
N GLY A 156 -10.05 4.94 8.38
CA GLY A 156 -8.65 4.57 8.64
C GLY A 156 -8.11 3.52 7.67
N ALA A 157 -6.92 3.03 7.99
CA ALA A 157 -6.23 2.03 7.18
C ALA A 157 -5.25 1.19 7.99
N VAL A 158 -4.98 -0.01 7.46
CA VAL A 158 -3.98 -0.93 7.96
C VAL A 158 -3.13 -1.41 6.79
N ALA A 159 -1.81 -1.40 6.96
CA ALA A 159 -0.87 -2.09 6.09
C ALA A 159 -0.07 -3.10 6.92
N ALA A 160 0.04 -4.33 6.44
CA ALA A 160 0.89 -5.37 7.01
C ALA A 160 1.81 -5.95 5.94
N ILE A 161 3.09 -6.09 6.27
CA ILE A 161 4.14 -6.56 5.36
C ILE A 161 4.93 -7.66 6.07
N ASN A 162 5.40 -8.66 5.33
CA ASN A 162 6.41 -9.60 5.79
C ASN A 162 7.80 -8.93 5.72
N PRO A 163 8.48 -8.71 6.86
CA PRO A 163 9.79 -8.08 6.91
C PRO A 163 10.89 -8.73 6.08
N GLU A 164 10.88 -10.05 5.96
CA GLU A 164 11.95 -10.83 5.34
C GLU A 164 11.88 -10.81 3.81
N THR A 165 10.66 -10.66 3.25
CA THR A 165 10.43 -10.73 1.80
C THR A 165 9.93 -9.42 1.19
N GLY A 166 9.26 -8.56 1.96
CA GLY A 166 8.52 -7.41 1.44
C GLY A 166 7.10 -7.77 0.97
N ALA A 167 6.63 -9.00 1.17
CA ALA A 167 5.29 -9.41 0.79
C ALA A 167 4.23 -8.62 1.57
N ILE A 168 3.30 -7.95 0.88
CA ILE A 168 2.16 -7.29 1.51
C ILE A 168 1.16 -8.36 1.94
N LEU A 169 0.93 -8.48 3.24
CA LEU A 169 0.07 -9.49 3.86
C LEU A 169 -1.36 -8.98 4.06
N ALA A 170 -1.53 -7.69 4.33
CA ALA A 170 -2.83 -7.05 4.45
C ALA A 170 -2.75 -5.58 4.04
N LEU A 171 -3.82 -5.10 3.42
CA LEU A 171 -3.98 -3.71 2.98
C LEU A 171 -5.46 -3.34 3.09
N ALA A 172 -5.88 -2.94 4.30
CA ALA A 172 -7.26 -2.60 4.60
C ALA A 172 -7.46 -1.08 4.61
N SER A 173 -8.64 -0.63 4.19
CA SER A 173 -9.04 0.77 4.17
C SER A 173 -10.53 0.85 4.47
N THR A 174 -10.92 1.76 5.35
CA THR A 174 -12.33 2.00 5.71
C THR A 174 -12.64 3.50 5.70
N PRO A 175 -13.88 3.89 5.34
CA PRO A 175 -14.91 3.03 4.75
C PRO A 175 -14.49 2.49 3.37
N SER A 176 -15.11 1.38 2.97
CA SER A 176 -14.86 0.67 1.70
C SER A 176 -16.17 0.53 0.91
N TYR A 177 -16.14 -0.21 -0.19
CA TYR A 177 -17.29 -0.40 -1.09
C TYR A 177 -17.31 -1.83 -1.66
N ASP A 178 -18.49 -2.32 -2.03
CA ASP A 178 -18.61 -3.60 -2.75
C ASP A 178 -18.56 -3.37 -4.26
N PRO A 179 -17.49 -3.80 -4.95
CA PRO A 179 -17.36 -3.63 -6.40
C PRO A 179 -18.44 -4.39 -7.19
N SER A 180 -19.06 -5.42 -6.61
CA SER A 180 -20.13 -6.19 -7.27
C SER A 180 -21.39 -5.36 -7.54
N THR A 181 -21.57 -4.25 -6.83
CA THR A 181 -22.77 -3.40 -6.93
C THR A 181 -22.83 -2.55 -8.20
N PHE A 182 -21.70 -2.40 -8.90
CA PHE A 182 -21.60 -1.64 -10.16
C PHE A 182 -20.73 -2.34 -11.24
N ALA A 183 -20.58 -3.66 -11.15
CA ALA A 183 -19.77 -4.42 -12.10
C ALA A 183 -20.39 -4.51 -13.51
N GLY A 184 -21.70 -4.26 -13.63
CA GLY A 184 -22.44 -4.26 -14.89
C GLY A 184 -22.49 -2.89 -15.57
N MET A 185 -23.51 -2.69 -16.39
CA MET A 185 -23.75 -1.46 -17.17
C MET A 185 -25.19 -0.94 -17.08
N SER A 186 -25.97 -1.36 -16.08
CA SER A 186 -27.35 -0.90 -15.90
C SER A 186 -27.43 0.46 -15.21
N ASP A 187 -28.61 1.10 -15.23
CA ASP A 187 -28.87 2.32 -14.46
C ASP A 187 -28.66 2.13 -12.96
N LYS A 188 -28.88 0.91 -12.44
CA LYS A 188 -28.59 0.56 -11.04
C LYS A 188 -27.09 0.59 -10.76
N ASP A 189 -26.28 0.06 -11.67
CA ASP A 189 -24.82 0.12 -11.58
C ASP A 189 -24.35 1.58 -11.60
N ALA A 190 -24.92 2.40 -12.49
CA ALA A 190 -24.59 3.83 -12.58
C ALA A 190 -24.96 4.59 -11.31
N LYS A 191 -26.13 4.32 -10.71
CA LYS A 191 -26.52 4.91 -9.43
C LYS A 191 -25.59 4.49 -8.29
N ALA A 192 -25.22 3.21 -8.23
CA ALA A 192 -24.30 2.68 -7.22
C ALA A 192 -22.91 3.31 -7.33
N TYR A 193 -22.33 3.37 -8.53
CA TYR A 193 -21.04 4.01 -8.77
C TYR A 193 -21.07 5.51 -8.43
N ASN A 194 -22.10 6.24 -8.88
CA ASN A 194 -22.23 7.66 -8.59
C ASN A 194 -22.32 7.95 -7.08
N ALA A 195 -22.94 7.09 -6.28
CA ALA A 195 -23.02 7.24 -4.83
C ALA A 195 -21.65 7.10 -4.13
N LEU A 196 -20.66 6.47 -4.76
CA LEU A 196 -19.31 6.29 -4.22
C LEU A 196 -18.35 7.44 -4.55
N LEU A 197 -18.69 8.25 -5.56
CA LEU A 197 -17.85 9.38 -5.96
C LEU A 197 -17.72 10.38 -4.82
N LYS A 198 -16.50 10.87 -4.58
CA LYS A 198 -16.18 11.84 -3.51
C LYS A 198 -17.12 13.05 -3.45
N LYS A 199 -17.60 13.54 -4.60
CA LYS A 199 -18.57 14.65 -4.67
C LYS A 199 -19.91 14.34 -4.00
N ASN A 200 -20.29 13.07 -3.95
CA ASN A 200 -21.55 12.56 -3.41
C ASN A 200 -21.36 11.83 -2.06
N ASN A 201 -20.14 11.38 -1.77
CA ASN A 201 -19.78 10.76 -0.50
C ASN A 201 -18.46 11.35 0.03
N PRO A 202 -18.52 12.26 1.02
CA PRO A 202 -17.33 12.92 1.56
C PRO A 202 -16.40 11.95 2.31
N ASP A 203 -16.88 10.77 2.68
CA ASP A 203 -16.05 9.73 3.28
C ASP A 203 -15.17 8.98 2.29
N ASP A 204 -15.30 9.25 0.98
CA ASP A 204 -14.42 8.79 -0.08
C ASP A 204 -14.08 7.28 0.04
N PRO A 205 -15.10 6.39 -0.03
CA PRO A 205 -14.91 4.96 0.21
C PRO A 205 -14.02 4.28 -0.84
N MET A 206 -13.86 4.91 -2.02
CA MET A 206 -12.99 4.41 -3.08
C MET A 206 -11.51 4.76 -2.88
N LEU A 207 -11.19 5.64 -1.92
CA LEU A 207 -9.82 5.98 -1.58
C LEU A 207 -9.16 4.81 -0.83
N ASN A 208 -8.13 4.22 -1.44
CA ASN A 208 -7.24 3.32 -0.73
C ASN A 208 -6.33 4.14 0.20
N ARG A 209 -6.76 4.33 1.45
CA ARG A 209 -6.03 5.13 2.46
C ARG A 209 -4.68 4.54 2.82
N ALA A 210 -4.52 3.22 2.75
CA ALA A 210 -3.26 2.56 3.07
C ALA A 210 -2.13 2.90 2.08
N LEU A 211 -2.47 3.19 0.82
CA LEU A 211 -1.52 3.54 -0.24
C LEU A 211 -1.55 5.00 -0.66
N ARG A 212 -2.73 5.63 -0.71
CA ARG A 212 -2.95 6.90 -1.43
C ARG A 212 -3.15 8.10 -0.51
N GLN A 213 -3.46 7.87 0.76
CA GLN A 213 -3.61 8.95 1.73
C GLN A 213 -2.36 9.06 2.58
N THR A 214 -1.85 10.28 2.69
CA THR A 214 -0.73 10.59 3.57
C THR A 214 -1.23 11.32 4.82
N TYR A 215 -0.69 10.97 5.97
CA TYR A 215 -1.00 11.61 7.25
C TYR A 215 0.29 12.06 7.93
N PRO A 216 0.27 13.06 8.82
CA PRO A 216 1.37 13.26 9.74
C PRO A 216 1.58 11.98 10.58
N PRO A 217 2.79 11.38 10.58
CA PRO A 217 3.04 10.13 11.31
C PRO A 217 3.11 10.33 12.84
N GLY A 218 3.28 11.58 13.30
CA GLY A 218 3.45 11.91 14.72
C GLY A 218 4.56 11.09 15.37
N SER A 219 4.36 10.72 16.64
CA SER A 219 5.39 10.02 17.43
C SER A 219 5.85 8.67 16.87
N THR A 220 5.17 8.08 15.87
CA THR A 220 5.71 6.90 15.19
C THR A 220 6.98 7.22 14.41
N PHE A 221 7.14 8.44 13.88
CA PHE A 221 8.33 8.85 13.15
C PHE A 221 9.59 8.96 14.03
N LYS A 222 9.43 9.03 15.36
CA LYS A 222 10.57 9.04 16.29
C LYS A 222 11.47 7.82 16.15
N VAL A 223 10.98 6.71 15.59
CA VAL A 223 11.83 5.54 15.27
C VAL A 223 12.82 5.85 14.14
N VAL A 224 12.44 6.66 13.15
CA VAL A 224 13.33 7.16 12.09
C VAL A 224 14.32 8.17 12.67
N THR A 225 13.87 9.04 13.57
CA THR A 225 14.75 9.99 14.27
C THR A 225 15.77 9.28 15.17
N ALA A 226 15.36 8.21 15.86
CA ALA A 226 16.27 7.34 16.60
C ALA A 226 17.28 6.66 15.67
N ALA A 227 16.81 6.12 14.53
CA ALA A 227 17.67 5.54 13.51
C ALA A 227 18.72 6.55 13.00
N ALA A 228 18.30 7.76 12.68
CA ALA A 228 19.18 8.83 12.21
C ALA A 228 20.25 9.17 13.25
N ALA A 229 19.89 9.22 14.54
CA ALA A 229 20.82 9.49 15.62
C ALA A 229 21.89 8.39 15.77
N LEU A 230 21.47 7.12 15.68
CA LEU A 230 22.36 5.96 15.77
C LEU A 230 23.28 5.85 14.53
N GLU A 231 22.74 6.01 13.32
CA GLU A 231 23.50 5.88 12.07
C GLU A 231 24.51 7.02 11.85
N ASN A 232 24.21 8.22 12.37
CA ASN A 232 25.11 9.37 12.30
C ASN A 232 26.03 9.48 13.52
N GLY A 233 26.02 8.51 14.44
CA GLY A 233 26.89 8.46 15.61
C GLY A 233 26.64 9.57 16.65
N LEU A 234 25.48 10.24 16.60
CA LEU A 234 25.10 11.23 17.61
C LEU A 234 24.93 10.57 18.98
N TYR A 235 24.38 9.36 19.00
CA TYR A 235 24.33 8.48 20.16
C TYR A 235 24.72 7.07 19.75
N THR A 236 25.54 6.41 20.57
CA THR A 236 25.98 5.02 20.33
C THR A 236 25.49 4.06 21.40
N ASP A 237 25.23 4.54 22.62
CA ASP A 237 24.61 3.80 23.72
C ASP A 237 23.18 4.32 23.95
N ILE A 238 22.19 3.43 23.84
CA ILE A 238 20.76 3.75 24.02
C ILE A 238 20.37 3.93 25.49
N ASN A 239 21.22 3.54 26.44
CA ASN A 239 20.99 3.67 27.88
C ASN A 239 21.69 4.89 28.48
N ALA A 240 22.70 5.45 27.79
CA ALA A 240 23.33 6.69 28.19
C ALA A 240 22.33 7.86 28.18
N LYS A 241 22.50 8.78 29.13
CA LYS A 241 21.69 10.00 29.16
C LYS A 241 21.93 10.83 27.91
N THR A 242 20.85 11.41 27.41
CA THR A 242 20.96 12.44 26.37
C THR A 242 21.29 13.79 27.02
N ASP A 243 21.74 14.74 26.21
CA ASP A 243 21.73 16.15 26.58
C ASP A 243 20.43 16.75 26.04
N SER A 244 19.36 16.76 26.84
CA SER A 244 18.02 17.19 26.46
C SER A 244 17.30 17.77 27.67
N PRO A 245 17.42 19.08 27.93
CA PRO A 245 16.82 19.71 29.10
C PRO A 245 15.29 19.66 29.04
N LEU A 246 14.66 19.87 30.21
CA LEU A 246 13.21 20.03 30.33
C LEU A 246 12.95 21.28 31.19
N PRO A 247 12.37 22.37 30.64
CA PRO A 247 11.87 22.51 29.27
C PRO A 247 12.97 22.56 28.20
N TRP A 248 12.61 22.21 26.97
CA TRP A 248 13.42 22.48 25.77
C TRP A 248 12.62 23.38 24.82
N TYR A 249 13.29 24.36 24.22
CA TYR A 249 12.68 25.35 23.34
C TYR A 249 13.14 25.11 21.90
N LEU A 250 12.23 25.34 20.95
CA LEU A 250 12.54 25.24 19.53
C LEU A 250 13.65 26.24 19.18
N PRO A 251 14.69 25.81 18.44
CA PRO A 251 15.80 26.67 18.07
C PRO A 251 15.33 27.78 17.14
N ASP A 252 16.00 28.94 17.19
CA ASP A 252 15.73 30.08 16.31
C ASP A 252 14.30 30.63 16.42
N THR A 253 13.66 30.44 17.58
CA THR A 253 12.34 31.00 17.92
C THR A 253 12.44 31.94 19.13
N ALA A 254 11.40 32.74 19.37
CA ALA A 254 11.28 33.57 20.56
C ALA A 254 10.90 32.73 21.82
N HIS A 255 11.72 31.74 22.15
CA HIS A 255 11.51 30.79 23.26
C HIS A 255 10.19 30.02 23.18
N GLN A 256 9.86 29.49 22.00
CA GLN A 256 8.68 28.64 21.86
C GLN A 256 8.96 27.24 22.46
N PRO A 257 8.24 26.79 23.50
CA PRO A 257 8.50 25.50 24.11
C PRO A 257 8.02 24.34 23.22
N LEU A 258 8.78 23.25 23.17
CA LEU A 258 8.30 21.98 22.65
C LEU A 258 7.76 21.13 23.81
N ASN A 259 6.45 20.97 23.87
CA ASN A 259 5.81 20.29 25.00
C ASN A 259 5.81 18.77 24.84
N ASN A 260 6.06 18.06 25.95
CA ASN A 260 5.81 16.63 26.08
C ASN A 260 4.32 16.36 26.34
N GLU A 261 3.86 15.16 26.00
CA GLU A 261 2.49 14.73 26.31
C GLU A 261 2.41 14.25 27.76
N GLY A 262 1.93 15.12 28.64
CA GLY A 262 1.85 14.87 30.08
C GLY A 262 3.15 15.13 30.84
N ASN A 263 3.11 14.86 32.15
CA ASN A 263 4.28 15.00 33.03
C ASN A 263 5.08 13.69 33.05
N ILE A 264 6.06 13.59 32.16
CA ILE A 264 6.86 12.38 31.92
C ILE A 264 8.37 12.65 32.11
N PRO A 265 9.16 11.64 32.53
CA PRO A 265 10.56 11.83 32.90
C PRO A 265 11.48 11.97 31.67
N CYS A 266 11.39 13.12 30.98
CA CYS A 266 12.09 13.37 29.73
C CYS A 266 13.37 14.20 29.87
N GLU A 267 13.67 14.75 31.05
CA GLU A 267 14.91 15.48 31.29
C GLU A 267 16.11 14.55 31.15
N ASN A 268 16.96 14.81 30.15
CA ASN A 268 18.16 14.04 29.85
C ASN A 268 17.92 12.53 29.75
N ALA A 269 16.69 12.13 29.40
CA ALA A 269 16.30 10.74 29.30
C ALA A 269 17.17 10.05 28.25
N SER A 270 17.54 8.79 28.49
CA SER A 270 18.25 8.00 27.48
C SER A 270 17.38 7.78 26.24
N LEU A 271 17.96 7.43 25.09
CA LEU A 271 17.14 7.14 23.90
C LEU A 271 16.08 6.06 24.16
N LYS A 272 16.43 5.05 24.96
CA LYS A 272 15.52 3.97 25.36
C LYS A 272 14.34 4.47 26.18
N GLU A 273 14.58 5.26 27.22
CA GLU A 273 13.50 5.83 28.04
C GLU A 273 12.70 6.89 27.28
N ALA A 274 13.38 7.72 26.48
CA ALA A 274 12.74 8.72 25.65
C ALA A 274 11.78 8.09 24.63
N LEU A 275 12.15 6.96 24.01
CA LEU A 275 11.25 6.26 23.08
C LEU A 275 10.09 5.59 23.83
N ARG A 276 10.35 4.96 25.00
CA ARG A 276 9.33 4.33 25.86
C ARG A 276 8.21 5.30 26.23
N TRP A 277 8.60 6.48 26.73
CA TRP A 277 7.68 7.54 27.16
C TRP A 277 7.32 8.54 26.07
N SER A 278 7.87 8.37 24.86
CA SER A 278 7.59 9.22 23.71
C SER A 278 7.93 10.71 23.92
N CYS A 279 9.09 11.00 24.51
CA CYS A 279 9.56 12.36 24.81
C CYS A 279 9.73 13.24 23.56
N ASN A 280 8.85 14.21 23.34
CA ASN A 280 8.96 15.19 22.25
C ASN A 280 10.24 16.03 22.37
N THR A 281 10.60 16.48 23.58
CA THR A 281 11.78 17.33 23.79
C THR A 281 13.07 16.67 23.33
N VAL A 282 13.27 15.39 23.67
CA VAL A 282 14.45 14.61 23.28
C VAL A 282 14.51 14.43 21.76
N PHE A 283 13.45 13.93 21.13
CA PHE A 283 13.45 13.66 19.69
C PHE A 283 13.43 14.92 18.82
N GLY A 284 12.78 16.00 19.28
CA GLY A 284 12.83 17.31 18.63
C GLY A 284 14.25 17.88 18.65
N LYS A 285 14.94 17.79 19.79
CA LYS A 285 16.36 18.19 19.90
C LYS A 285 17.28 17.34 19.03
N ILE A 286 17.11 16.01 19.03
CA ILE A 286 17.89 15.11 18.15
C ILE A 286 17.78 15.55 16.70
N SER A 287 16.55 15.81 16.22
CA SER A 287 16.33 16.28 14.85
C SER A 287 17.00 17.64 14.60
N ALA A 288 16.91 18.58 15.56
CA ALA A 288 17.57 19.88 15.48
C ALA A 288 19.11 19.80 15.46
N ASP A 289 19.69 18.87 16.21
CA ASP A 289 21.15 18.66 16.33
C ASP A 289 21.72 17.95 15.09
N LEU A 290 20.99 16.98 14.54
CA LEU A 290 21.36 16.33 13.27
C LEU A 290 21.20 17.28 12.07
N GLY A 291 20.20 18.16 12.12
CA GLY A 291 19.83 19.05 11.03
C GLY A 291 19.06 18.36 9.90
N ASN A 292 18.38 19.16 9.07
CA ASN A 292 17.44 18.66 8.06
C ASN A 292 18.10 17.74 7.02
N LYS A 293 19.35 18.01 6.62
CA LYS A 293 20.07 17.19 5.64
C LYS A 293 20.23 15.72 6.09
N LYS A 294 20.68 15.50 7.33
CA LYS A 294 20.90 14.14 7.86
C LYS A 294 19.57 13.42 8.11
N MET A 295 18.58 14.14 8.64
CA MET A 295 17.23 13.62 8.86
C MET A 295 16.56 13.18 7.55
N LYS A 296 16.62 14.03 6.52
CA LYS A 296 16.08 13.73 5.19
C LYS A 296 16.79 12.55 4.55
N ALA A 297 18.12 12.53 4.57
CA ALA A 297 18.91 11.43 4.02
C ALA A 297 18.59 10.09 4.71
N GLU A 298 18.37 10.08 6.02
CA GLU A 298 17.97 8.86 6.73
C GLU A 298 16.55 8.44 6.34
N ALA A 299 15.59 9.36 6.30
CA ALA A 299 14.22 9.07 5.88
C ALA A 299 14.18 8.50 4.44
N GLU A 300 14.97 9.07 3.52
CA GLU A 300 15.10 8.60 2.14
C GLU A 300 15.58 7.15 2.05
N LYS A 301 16.51 6.72 2.91
CA LYS A 301 16.90 5.30 2.96
C LYS A 301 15.71 4.38 3.26
N PHE A 302 14.75 4.84 4.08
CA PHE A 302 13.52 4.09 4.37
C PHE A 302 12.47 4.17 3.26
N GLY A 303 12.69 4.94 2.19
CA GLY A 303 11.75 5.09 1.08
C GLY A 303 10.96 6.41 1.06
N TYR A 304 11.23 7.34 1.99
CA TYR A 304 10.66 8.68 1.87
C TYR A 304 11.21 9.41 0.63
N ASN A 305 10.43 10.37 0.14
CA ASN A 305 10.75 11.24 -0.98
C ASN A 305 11.01 10.47 -2.30
N ASP A 306 10.50 9.25 -2.42
CA ASP A 306 10.55 8.44 -3.63
C ASP A 306 9.14 8.22 -4.20
N ALA A 307 8.79 9.03 -5.20
CA ALA A 307 7.54 8.89 -5.95
C ALA A 307 7.45 7.61 -6.81
N LYS A 308 8.54 6.83 -6.89
CA LYS A 308 8.64 5.62 -7.72
C LYS A 308 8.44 4.33 -6.94
N ILE A 309 8.18 4.38 -5.63
CA ILE A 309 7.86 3.17 -4.85
C ILE A 309 6.68 2.45 -5.50
N ASP A 310 6.99 1.29 -6.07
CA ASP A 310 6.06 0.43 -6.78
C ASP A 310 5.62 -0.70 -5.86
N THR A 311 4.33 -0.72 -5.52
CA THR A 311 3.72 -1.74 -4.66
C THR A 311 2.68 -2.55 -5.44
N PRO A 312 3.04 -2.90 -6.68
CA PRO A 312 2.21 -2.97 -7.89
C PRO A 312 1.19 -1.84 -8.14
N VAL A 313 0.48 -1.39 -7.11
CA VAL A 313 -0.28 -0.14 -7.16
C VAL A 313 0.63 0.98 -6.66
N ARG A 314 0.81 2.06 -7.44
CA ARG A 314 1.68 3.16 -7.03
C ARG A 314 1.18 3.83 -5.74
N ALA A 315 1.99 3.78 -4.69
CA ALA A 315 1.73 4.49 -3.46
C ALA A 315 1.85 6.01 -3.66
N ALA A 316 1.16 6.79 -2.85
CA ALA A 316 1.45 8.21 -2.72
C ALA A 316 2.84 8.36 -2.07
N GLU A 317 3.58 9.36 -2.55
CA GLU A 317 4.89 9.69 -1.99
C GLU A 317 4.73 10.11 -0.52
N SER A 318 5.49 9.47 0.36
CA SER A 318 5.66 9.96 1.73
C SER A 318 6.80 10.96 1.74
N VAL A 319 6.59 12.12 2.36
CA VAL A 319 7.48 13.28 2.22
C VAL A 319 8.07 13.67 3.57
N TYR A 320 9.39 13.71 3.63
CA TYR A 320 10.15 14.39 4.64
C TYR A 320 10.59 15.73 4.06
N PRO A 321 10.12 16.86 4.63
CA PRO A 321 10.28 18.17 4.02
C PRO A 321 11.71 18.67 4.07
N THR A 322 12.04 19.58 3.15
CA THR A 322 13.24 20.42 3.26
C THR A 322 12.86 21.65 4.08
N ASP A 323 13.27 21.66 5.34
CA ASP A 323 12.80 22.62 6.35
C ASP A 323 13.95 23.39 7.01
N ASN A 324 13.63 24.56 7.55
CA ASN A 324 14.52 25.27 8.47
C ASN A 324 14.64 24.51 9.81
N ARG A 325 15.50 24.98 10.71
CA ARG A 325 15.84 24.27 11.95
C ARG A 325 14.64 24.04 12.90
N PRO A 326 13.80 25.02 13.25
CA PRO A 326 12.63 24.78 14.10
C PRO A 326 11.61 23.83 13.46
N GLN A 327 11.37 23.94 12.15
CA GLN A 327 10.39 23.11 11.45
C GLN A 327 10.92 21.69 11.31
N ASN A 328 12.23 21.52 11.11
CA ASN A 328 12.88 20.21 11.13
C ASN A 328 12.80 19.54 12.51
N ALA A 329 12.90 20.30 13.62
CA ALA A 329 12.69 19.75 14.96
C ALA A 329 11.27 19.17 15.10
N MET A 330 10.25 19.86 14.58
CA MET A 330 8.87 19.39 14.54
C MET A 330 8.68 18.21 13.56
N ALA A 331 9.29 18.25 12.37
CA ALA A 331 9.25 17.16 11.41
C ALA A 331 9.87 15.87 11.97
N GLY A 332 10.90 15.99 12.80
CA GLY A 332 11.56 14.87 13.50
C GLY A 332 10.72 14.21 14.60
N ILE A 333 9.61 14.83 15.03
CA ILE A 333 8.59 14.18 15.86
C ILE A 333 7.34 13.80 15.05
N GLY A 334 7.43 13.85 13.72
CA GLY A 334 6.35 13.47 12.80
C GLY A 334 5.27 14.54 12.61
N GLN A 335 5.57 15.81 12.91
CA GLN A 335 4.67 16.96 12.79
C GLN A 335 5.08 17.87 11.61
N ALA A 336 4.61 19.12 11.60
CA ALA A 336 4.84 20.10 10.53
C ALA A 336 4.42 19.54 9.15
N SER A 337 5.33 19.48 8.18
CA SER A 337 5.06 19.00 6.81
C SER A 337 5.47 17.54 6.57
N ASN A 338 5.91 16.81 7.60
CA ASN A 338 6.19 15.38 7.49
C ASN A 338 4.90 14.60 7.22
N ARG A 339 4.83 13.84 6.13
CA ARG A 339 3.64 13.11 5.69
C ARG A 339 4.00 11.68 5.28
N ALA A 340 3.22 10.71 5.73
CA ALA A 340 3.47 9.28 5.51
C ALA A 340 2.19 8.53 5.15
N THR A 341 2.30 7.57 4.24
CA THR A 341 1.24 6.58 4.04
C THR A 341 1.35 5.47 5.12
N PRO A 342 0.26 4.77 5.44
CA PRO A 342 0.32 3.59 6.30
C PRO A 342 1.29 2.52 5.79
N LEU A 343 1.33 2.30 4.48
CA LEU A 343 2.31 1.42 3.87
C LEU A 343 3.75 1.85 4.16
N GLN A 344 4.09 3.13 4.01
CA GLN A 344 5.44 3.63 4.30
C GLN A 344 5.83 3.40 5.77
N MET A 345 4.89 3.60 6.70
CA MET A 345 5.14 3.35 8.12
C MET A 345 5.30 1.84 8.43
N ALA A 346 4.60 0.96 7.69
CA ALA A 346 4.82 -0.48 7.76
C ALA A 346 6.19 -0.87 7.18
N MET A 347 6.63 -0.23 6.10
CA MET A 347 7.96 -0.42 5.50
C MET A 347 9.10 -0.02 6.45
N ILE A 348 8.99 1.12 7.14
CA ILE A 348 9.96 1.51 8.19
C ILE A 348 10.06 0.42 9.25
N THR A 349 8.92 -0.02 9.74
CA THR A 349 8.84 -1.04 10.81
C THR A 349 9.40 -2.38 10.34
N SER A 350 9.11 -2.75 9.09
CA SER A 350 9.65 -3.92 8.40
C SER A 350 11.17 -3.87 8.34
N ALA A 351 11.77 -2.75 7.93
CA ALA A 351 13.23 -2.62 7.88
C ALA A 351 13.88 -2.77 9.26
N ILE A 352 13.30 -2.14 10.30
CA ILE A 352 13.79 -2.27 11.67
C ILE A 352 13.71 -3.74 12.13
N ALA A 353 12.59 -4.41 11.86
CA ALA A 353 12.36 -5.79 12.27
C ALA A 353 13.19 -6.82 11.48
N ASN A 354 13.64 -6.46 10.27
CA ASN A 354 14.50 -7.25 9.39
C ASN A 354 15.99 -6.86 9.49
N GLY A 355 16.47 -6.54 10.70
CA GLY A 355 17.89 -6.26 10.94
C GLY A 355 18.43 -5.05 10.18
N GLY A 356 17.56 -4.09 9.86
CA GLY A 356 17.90 -2.87 9.13
C GLY A 356 17.83 -2.96 7.61
N LYS A 357 17.40 -4.10 7.06
CA LYS A 357 17.24 -4.31 5.61
C LYS A 357 15.80 -4.04 5.18
N LEU A 358 15.60 -3.10 4.26
CA LEU A 358 14.29 -2.84 3.66
C LEU A 358 14.13 -3.68 2.38
N MET A 359 13.06 -4.46 2.31
CA MET A 359 12.69 -5.23 1.12
C MET A 359 11.73 -4.44 0.24
N LYS A 360 11.78 -4.65 -1.09
CA LYS A 360 10.82 -4.04 -2.01
C LYS A 360 9.42 -4.60 -1.73
N PRO A 361 8.41 -3.75 -1.47
CA PRO A 361 7.07 -4.23 -1.20
C PRO A 361 6.41 -4.80 -2.47
N TYR A 362 5.73 -5.94 -2.36
CA TYR A 362 5.01 -6.55 -3.49
C TYR A 362 3.70 -7.20 -3.05
N MET A 363 2.74 -7.30 -3.97
CA MET A 363 1.39 -7.84 -3.68
C MET A 363 0.98 -9.01 -4.59
N VAL A 364 1.65 -9.16 -5.74
CA VAL A 364 1.44 -10.27 -6.67
C VAL A 364 2.59 -11.24 -6.50
N ASP A 365 2.29 -12.43 -5.98
CA ASP A 365 3.27 -13.51 -5.82
C ASP A 365 3.56 -14.17 -7.16
N LYS A 366 2.52 -14.54 -7.91
CA LYS A 366 2.67 -15.17 -9.22
C LYS A 366 1.46 -14.97 -10.13
N LEU A 367 1.71 -15.10 -11.42
CA LEU A 367 0.71 -15.14 -12.47
C LEU A 367 0.61 -16.55 -13.01
N VAL A 368 -0.62 -17.02 -13.18
CA VAL A 368 -0.92 -18.42 -13.51
C VAL A 368 -1.78 -18.46 -14.76
N ALA A 369 -1.43 -19.29 -15.73
CA ALA A 369 -2.22 -19.50 -16.94
C ALA A 369 -3.49 -20.33 -16.65
N PRO A 370 -4.48 -20.35 -17.56
CA PRO A 370 -5.71 -21.15 -17.38
C PRO A 370 -5.47 -22.65 -17.14
N ASN A 371 -4.34 -23.18 -17.62
CA ASN A 371 -3.91 -24.56 -17.42
C ASN A 371 -3.12 -24.78 -16.11
N LEU A 372 -3.13 -23.79 -15.21
CA LEU A 372 -2.45 -23.77 -13.91
C LEU A 372 -0.91 -23.68 -13.96
N ASN A 373 -0.32 -23.50 -15.15
CA ASN A 373 1.12 -23.26 -15.26
C ASN A 373 1.47 -21.86 -14.76
N VAL A 374 2.56 -21.76 -13.98
CA VAL A 374 3.11 -20.47 -13.56
C VAL A 374 3.78 -19.81 -14.76
N VAL A 375 3.31 -18.63 -15.14
CA VAL A 375 3.87 -17.84 -16.26
C VAL A 375 4.78 -16.71 -15.78
N GLN A 376 4.66 -16.32 -14.52
CA GLN A 376 5.56 -15.38 -13.86
C GLN A 376 5.54 -15.62 -12.35
N GLN A 377 6.72 -15.61 -11.74
CA GLN A 377 6.92 -15.71 -10.29
C GLN A 377 7.68 -14.49 -9.80
N HIS A 378 7.22 -13.86 -8.72
CA HIS A 378 7.94 -12.78 -8.07
C HIS A 378 9.12 -13.34 -7.26
N THR A 379 10.26 -12.64 -7.33
CA THR A 379 11.44 -12.93 -6.52
C THR A 379 11.69 -11.75 -5.58
N PRO A 380 11.68 -11.96 -4.25
CA PRO A 380 11.94 -10.89 -3.29
C PRO A 380 13.30 -10.21 -3.51
N GLU A 381 13.31 -8.88 -3.46
CA GLU A 381 14.50 -8.06 -3.69
C GLU A 381 14.72 -7.05 -2.56
N ALA A 382 15.99 -6.82 -2.22
CA ALA A 382 16.36 -5.75 -1.31
C ALA A 382 16.10 -4.40 -1.98
N MET A 383 15.50 -3.47 -1.25
CA MET A 383 15.33 -2.09 -1.68
C MET A 383 16.51 -1.23 -1.21
N SER A 384 16.84 -1.32 0.09
CA SER A 384 17.87 -0.51 0.73
C SER A 384 18.30 -1.11 2.08
N GLN A 385 19.31 -0.50 2.71
CA GLN A 385 19.76 -0.82 4.07
C GLN A 385 19.76 0.46 4.92
N PRO A 386 18.61 0.87 5.49
CA PRO A 386 18.55 2.07 6.33
C PRO A 386 19.47 2.02 7.54
N LEU A 387 19.49 0.89 8.23
CA LEU A 387 20.20 0.71 9.50
C LEU A 387 21.29 -0.34 9.37
N LYS A 388 22.41 -0.14 10.06
CA LYS A 388 23.34 -1.23 10.36
C LYS A 388 22.65 -2.27 11.25
N PRO A 389 22.98 -3.57 11.13
CA PRO A 389 22.35 -4.62 11.94
C PRO A 389 22.41 -4.35 13.45
N GLU A 390 23.53 -3.83 13.95
CA GLU A 390 23.71 -3.47 15.37
C GLU A 390 22.75 -2.36 15.83
N ASN A 391 22.55 -1.34 14.99
CA ASN A 391 21.65 -0.23 15.28
C ASN A 391 20.18 -0.64 15.14
N ALA A 392 19.88 -1.55 14.21
CA ALA A 392 18.56 -2.15 14.11
C ALA A 392 18.21 -2.94 15.39
N GLN A 393 19.15 -3.72 15.94
CA GLN A 393 18.94 -4.44 17.22
C GLN A 393 18.69 -3.49 18.39
N LYS A 394 19.46 -2.40 18.50
CA LYS A 394 19.22 -1.36 19.51
C LYS A 394 17.83 -0.75 19.38
N LEU A 395 17.40 -0.42 18.16
CA LEU A 395 16.08 0.15 17.91
C LEU A 395 14.95 -0.86 18.16
N GLN A 396 15.16 -2.14 17.84
CA GLN A 396 14.27 -3.24 18.21
C GLN A 396 14.09 -3.30 19.73
N GLU A 397 15.17 -3.30 20.51
CA GLU A 397 15.14 -3.31 21.97
C GLU A 397 14.35 -2.12 22.54
N MET A 398 14.55 -0.92 22.00
CA MET A 398 13.80 0.27 22.42
C MET A 398 12.30 0.12 22.10
N MET A 399 11.95 -0.34 20.90
CA MET A 399 10.56 -0.57 20.47
C MET A 399 9.86 -1.68 21.27
N GLU A 400 10.58 -2.74 21.64
CA GLU A 400 10.07 -3.78 22.55
C GLU A 400 9.81 -3.21 23.95
N GLY A 401 10.67 -2.32 24.43
CA GLY A 401 10.48 -1.61 25.70
C GLY A 401 9.21 -0.76 25.73
N VAL A 402 8.81 -0.17 24.60
CA VAL A 402 7.55 0.59 24.46
C VAL A 402 6.33 -0.31 24.66
N VAL A 403 6.36 -1.53 24.13
CA VAL A 403 5.24 -2.47 24.23
C VAL A 403 5.23 -3.20 25.56
N LYS A 404 6.39 -3.56 26.12
CA LYS A 404 6.45 -4.27 27.41
C LYS A 404 5.96 -3.39 28.57
N ASN A 405 6.50 -2.17 28.69
CA ASN A 405 6.33 -1.34 29.89
C ASN A 405 6.12 0.15 29.56
N GLY A 406 5.64 0.48 28.35
CA GLY A 406 5.52 1.86 27.88
C GLY A 406 4.13 2.19 27.34
N THR A 407 4.09 3.11 26.39
CA THR A 407 2.84 3.61 25.79
C THR A 407 2.12 2.60 24.89
N GLY A 408 2.75 1.48 24.53
CA GLY A 408 2.26 0.52 23.53
C GLY A 408 1.77 -0.82 24.08
N THR A 409 1.49 -0.93 25.38
CA THR A 409 1.17 -2.21 26.07
C THR A 409 -0.01 -2.97 25.49
N ASN A 410 -1.02 -2.28 24.96
CA ASN A 410 -2.16 -2.92 24.30
C ASN A 410 -1.79 -3.69 23.01
N GLY A 411 -0.58 -3.49 22.48
CA GLY A 411 -0.05 -4.25 21.36
C GLY A 411 0.60 -5.59 21.74
N GLN A 412 0.75 -5.89 23.04
CA GLN A 412 1.46 -7.07 23.53
C GLN A 412 0.72 -8.37 23.20
N ILE A 413 1.47 -9.40 22.80
CA ILE A 413 0.99 -10.75 22.52
C ILE A 413 1.74 -11.72 23.43
N ASP A 414 1.00 -12.60 24.11
CA ASP A 414 1.57 -13.55 25.06
C ASP A 414 2.50 -14.55 24.35
N GLY A 415 3.69 -14.75 24.92
CA GLY A 415 4.70 -15.67 24.38
C GLY A 415 5.38 -15.19 23.08
N VAL A 416 5.11 -13.96 22.63
CA VAL A 416 5.67 -13.41 21.38
C VAL A 416 6.41 -12.11 21.69
N THR A 417 7.56 -11.91 21.06
CA THR A 417 8.30 -10.65 21.18
C THR A 417 7.66 -9.62 20.25
N VAL A 418 7.09 -8.56 20.81
CA VAL A 418 6.47 -7.47 20.06
C VAL A 418 7.23 -6.18 20.28
N GLY A 419 7.67 -5.54 19.20
CA GLY A 419 8.16 -4.17 19.21
C GLY A 419 7.14 -3.25 18.59
N GLY A 420 7.02 -2.02 19.09
CA GLY A 420 6.09 -1.05 18.51
C GLY A 420 6.28 0.39 18.97
N LYS A 421 5.49 1.28 18.37
CA LYS A 421 5.43 2.68 18.76
C LYS A 421 4.04 3.25 18.48
N THR A 422 3.46 3.89 19.49
CA THR A 422 2.25 4.70 19.36
C THR A 422 2.54 6.06 18.73
N GLY A 423 1.55 6.59 18.01
CA GLY A 423 1.53 7.98 17.58
C GLY A 423 0.16 8.59 17.80
N THR A 424 0.18 9.85 18.19
CA THR A 424 -0.99 10.74 18.17
C THR A 424 -0.55 11.95 17.36
N ALA A 425 -1.16 12.16 16.20
CA ALA A 425 -0.80 13.25 15.30
C ALA A 425 -1.91 14.31 15.32
N GLN A 426 -1.56 15.50 15.82
CA GLN A 426 -2.45 16.65 15.82
C GLN A 426 -2.64 17.16 14.37
N HIS A 427 -3.84 17.62 14.04
CA HIS A 427 -4.14 18.15 12.71
C HIS A 427 -5.29 19.17 12.75
N GLY A 428 -5.51 19.81 11.61
CA GLY A 428 -6.44 20.93 11.49
C GLY A 428 -5.81 22.26 11.89
N GLU A 429 -6.47 23.36 11.52
CA GLU A 429 -6.02 24.70 11.89
C GLU A 429 -5.99 24.84 13.41
N ASN A 430 -4.87 25.27 13.98
CA ASN A 430 -4.66 25.35 15.43
C ASN A 430 -4.92 24.03 16.19
N ASN A 431 -4.70 22.88 15.54
CA ASN A 431 -4.99 21.56 16.10
C ASN A 431 -6.46 21.41 16.54
N LYS A 432 -7.42 22.02 15.84
CA LYS A 432 -8.83 21.98 16.22
C LYS A 432 -9.50 20.62 15.92
N ASP A 433 -8.95 19.85 14.99
CA ASP A 433 -9.54 18.57 14.57
C ASP A 433 -9.08 17.40 15.45
N ASN A 434 -9.81 16.29 15.40
CA ASN A 434 -9.50 15.08 16.17
C ASN A 434 -8.14 14.49 15.76
N PRO A 435 -7.21 14.18 16.67
CA PRO A 435 -5.90 13.69 16.26
C PRO A 435 -6.00 12.35 15.52
N TYR A 436 -5.02 12.06 14.65
CA TYR A 436 -4.89 10.72 14.08
C TYR A 436 -4.22 9.78 15.07
N ALA A 437 -4.83 8.61 15.28
CA ALA A 437 -4.28 7.57 16.13
C ALA A 437 -3.46 6.59 15.29
N TRP A 438 -2.17 6.50 15.58
CA TRP A 438 -1.22 5.63 14.91
C TRP A 438 -0.68 4.55 15.84
N PHE A 439 -0.45 3.37 15.29
CA PHE A 439 0.43 2.38 15.91
C PHE A 439 1.21 1.65 14.83
N ILE A 440 2.52 1.59 15.01
CA ILE A 440 3.40 0.72 14.23
C ILE A 440 3.92 -0.39 15.13
N SER A 441 4.05 -1.59 14.59
CA SER A 441 4.53 -2.74 15.36
C SER A 441 5.03 -3.87 14.50
N TYR A 442 5.86 -4.74 15.06
CA TYR A 442 6.20 -6.03 14.47
C TYR A 442 6.09 -7.13 15.52
N ALA A 443 5.88 -8.36 15.07
CA ALA A 443 5.95 -9.54 15.90
C ALA A 443 7.13 -10.41 15.47
N LYS A 444 7.93 -10.84 16.44
CA LYS A 444 9.10 -11.70 16.27
C LYS A 444 8.89 -13.01 17.02
N THR A 445 9.22 -14.10 16.35
CA THR A 445 9.18 -15.48 16.86
C THR A 445 10.59 -16.08 16.84
N SER A 446 10.73 -17.31 17.35
CA SER A 446 11.98 -18.07 17.23
C SER A 446 12.37 -18.39 15.78
N LYS A 447 11.42 -18.39 14.85
CA LYS A 447 11.65 -18.73 13.43
C LYS A 447 11.94 -17.52 12.54
N GLY A 448 11.79 -16.30 13.06
CA GLY A 448 11.91 -15.07 12.28
C GLY A 448 10.87 -14.02 12.66
N THR A 449 10.78 -12.98 11.84
CA THR A 449 9.83 -11.88 12.04
C THR A 449 8.77 -11.96 10.93
N PRO A 450 7.65 -12.65 11.15
CA PRO A 450 6.68 -12.90 10.07
C PRO A 450 5.86 -11.67 9.64
N VAL A 451 5.81 -10.61 10.45
CA VAL A 451 4.92 -9.47 10.17
C VAL A 451 5.39 -8.16 10.82
N ALA A 452 5.30 -7.07 10.06
CA ALA A 452 5.29 -5.70 10.51
C ALA A 452 3.98 -5.03 10.07
N VAL A 453 3.37 -4.23 10.92
CA VAL A 453 2.05 -3.63 10.76
C VAL A 453 2.12 -2.13 11.06
N ALA A 454 1.40 -1.34 10.27
CA ALA A 454 1.05 0.04 10.60
C ALA A 454 -0.46 0.21 10.53
N VAL A 455 -1.02 0.86 11.55
CA VAL A 455 -2.44 1.17 11.67
C VAL A 455 -2.59 2.67 11.86
N VAL A 456 -3.48 3.29 11.08
CA VAL A 456 -3.94 4.66 11.29
C VAL A 456 -5.46 4.70 11.41
N ILE A 457 -5.95 5.47 12.37
CA ILE A 457 -7.36 5.85 12.47
C ILE A 457 -7.43 7.36 12.28
N GLU A 458 -8.08 7.75 11.18
CA GLU A 458 -8.31 9.12 10.75
C GLU A 458 -9.46 9.76 11.55
N GLY A 459 -10.49 8.98 11.85
CA GLY A 459 -11.63 9.42 12.64
C GLY A 459 -12.45 8.25 13.16
N SER A 460 -12.97 8.40 14.38
CA SER A 460 -13.88 7.47 15.04
C SER A 460 -14.92 8.25 15.85
N ASP A 461 -16.01 7.59 16.26
CA ASP A 461 -17.04 8.16 17.15
C ASP A 461 -16.54 8.35 18.61
N THR A 462 -15.22 8.34 18.82
CA THR A 462 -14.57 8.42 20.13
C THR A 462 -14.34 9.87 20.53
N LEU A 463 -14.54 10.19 21.81
CA LEU A 463 -14.21 11.51 22.35
C LEU A 463 -12.74 11.84 22.11
N ARG A 464 -12.47 13.08 21.71
CA ARG A 464 -11.13 13.56 21.31
C ARG A 464 -10.01 13.23 22.31
N GLY A 465 -10.28 13.29 23.61
CA GLY A 465 -9.30 12.99 24.67
C GLY A 465 -8.96 11.50 24.83
N ASP A 466 -9.76 10.62 24.23
CA ASP A 466 -9.54 9.17 24.24
C ASP A 466 -8.93 8.63 22.94
N ILE A 467 -8.74 9.49 21.94
CA ILE A 467 -8.10 9.15 20.68
C ILE A 467 -6.58 9.08 20.90
N ALA A 468 -6.11 7.89 21.26
CA ALA A 468 -4.70 7.57 21.41
C ALA A 468 -4.35 6.34 20.58
N GLY A 469 -3.19 6.38 19.93
CA GLY A 469 -2.64 5.25 19.16
C GLY A 469 -2.62 3.93 19.95
N GLY A 470 -2.28 4.00 21.24
CA GLY A 470 -2.27 2.84 22.13
C GLY A 470 -3.66 2.27 22.46
N LYS A 471 -4.71 3.10 22.48
CA LYS A 471 -6.08 2.65 22.81
C LYS A 471 -6.82 2.12 21.58
N LEU A 472 -6.67 2.78 20.43
CA LEU A 472 -7.46 2.47 19.23
C LEU A 472 -6.68 1.65 18.19
N ALA A 473 -5.45 2.05 17.86
CA ALA A 473 -4.68 1.45 16.77
C ALA A 473 -3.91 0.19 17.20
N ALA A 474 -3.38 0.16 18.43
CA ALA A 474 -2.61 -0.99 18.92
C ALA A 474 -3.39 -2.31 19.02
N PRO A 475 -4.65 -2.35 19.50
CA PRO A 475 -5.44 -3.58 19.50
C PRO A 475 -5.73 -4.13 18.09
N ILE A 476 -5.89 -3.25 17.09
CA ILE A 476 -6.06 -3.67 15.69
C ILE A 476 -4.78 -4.33 15.19
N ALA A 477 -3.63 -3.68 15.41
CA ALA A 477 -2.34 -4.23 15.01
C ALA A 477 -2.06 -5.58 15.68
N LYS A 478 -2.37 -5.72 16.98
CA LYS A 478 -2.29 -6.97 17.73
C LYS A 478 -3.06 -8.10 17.03
N LYS A 479 -4.35 -7.89 16.72
CA LYS A 479 -5.18 -8.89 16.03
C LYS A 479 -4.63 -9.29 14.66
N VAL A 480 -4.08 -8.33 13.91
CA VAL A 480 -3.45 -8.59 12.61
C VAL A 480 -2.19 -9.44 12.79
N MET A 481 -1.34 -9.12 13.77
CA MET A 481 -0.15 -9.89 14.07
C MET A 481 -0.51 -11.32 14.52
N GLU A 482 -1.46 -11.48 15.44
CA GLU A 482 -1.99 -12.79 15.87
C GLU A 482 -2.49 -13.63 14.69
N ALA A 483 -3.26 -13.02 13.78
CA ALA A 483 -3.80 -13.69 12.60
C ALA A 483 -2.70 -14.24 11.65
N VAL A 484 -1.56 -13.54 11.54
CA VAL A 484 -0.40 -14.04 10.78
C VAL A 484 0.32 -15.14 11.54
N LEU A 485 0.54 -14.97 12.85
CA LEU A 485 1.24 -15.94 13.70
C LEU A 485 0.52 -17.28 13.77
N ASP A 486 -0.80 -17.28 13.89
CA ASP A 486 -1.62 -18.50 13.92
C ASP A 486 -1.73 -19.19 12.55
N GLY A 487 -1.43 -18.49 11.45
CA GLY A 487 -1.33 -19.09 10.12
C GLY A 487 -0.01 -19.83 9.87
N ASN A 488 1.00 -19.58 10.71
CA ASN A 488 2.34 -20.17 10.61
C ASN A 488 2.57 -21.33 11.61
N LYS A 489 1.54 -21.68 12.38
CA LYS A 489 1.46 -22.91 13.18
C LYS A 489 0.89 -24.01 12.30
#